data_AF-A0A3A9K0M3-F1
#
_entry.id   AF-A0A3A9K0M3-F1
#
_cell.length_a   1.000
_cell.length_b   1.000
_cell.length_c   1.000
_cell.angle_alpha   90.00
_cell.angle_beta   90.00
_cell.angle_gamma   90.00
#
_symmetry.space_group_name_H-M   'P 1'
#
loop_
_entity.id
_entity.type
_entity.pdbx_description
1 polymer ?
#
loop_
_entity_poly.entity_id
_entity_poly.type
_entity_poly.pdbx_seq_one_letter_code
_entity_poly.pdbx_strand_id
1 'polypeptide(L)'
;MAVIIVKAYSYVTGKKLSDIYTTSEVKFMDEGAVKSWARSYVRLADALGLMNGNPDGTFAPGDSATRAQAAVIIKRMLEKSGKL
;
A
#
# COMPACT_ATOMS: atom_id res chain seq x y z
N MET A 1 -3.77 -5.85 4.30
CA MET A 1 -3.12 -6.31 3.06
C MET A 1 -1.93 -5.45 2.61
N ALA A 2 -1.96 -4.12 2.78
CA ALA A 2 -0.89 -3.19 2.35
C ALA A 2 0.54 -3.62 2.71
N VAL A 3 0.74 -4.07 3.95
CA VAL A 3 2.07 -4.48 4.45
C VAL A 3 2.66 -5.62 3.62
N ILE A 4 1.84 -6.60 3.22
CA ILE A 4 2.29 -7.76 2.43
C ILE A 4 2.68 -7.32 1.02
N ILE A 5 1.84 -6.51 0.37
CA ILE A 5 2.10 -5.99 -0.98
C ILE A 5 3.38 -5.16 -1.02
N VAL A 6 3.55 -4.25 -0.05
CA VAL A 6 4.72 -3.39 0.02
C VAL A 6 6.00 -4.19 0.25
N LYS A 7 5.95 -5.20 1.14
CA LYS A 7 7.09 -6.11 1.33
C LYS A 7 7.40 -6.92 0.07
N ALA A 8 6.38 -7.45 -0.60
CA ALA A 8 6.55 -8.17 -1.86
C ALA A 8 7.17 -7.27 -2.94
N TYR A 9 6.69 -6.03 -3.06
CA TYR A 9 7.24 -5.05 -3.99
C TYR A 9 8.73 -4.75 -3.70
N SER A 10 9.11 -4.57 -2.43
CA SER A 10 10.51 -4.38 -2.06
C SER A 10 11.39 -5.59 -2.39
N TYR A 11 10.84 -6.80 -2.24
CA TYR A 11 11.55 -8.04 -2.56
C TYR A 11 11.76 -8.19 -4.07
N VAL A 12 10.75 -7.87 -4.87
CA VAL A 12 10.82 -8.01 -6.33
C VAL A 12 11.70 -6.94 -6.97
N THR A 13 11.67 -5.71 -6.45
CA THR A 13 12.41 -4.58 -7.03
C THR A 13 13.82 -4.42 -6.46
N GLY A 14 14.15 -5.10 -5.37
CA GLY A 14 15.40 -4.91 -4.64
C GLY A 14 15.55 -3.53 -3.98
N LYS A 15 14.53 -2.67 -4.08
CA LYS A 15 14.52 -1.34 -3.44
C LYS A 15 14.23 -1.48 -1.97
N LYS A 16 15.07 -0.86 -1.12
CA LYS A 16 14.84 -0.87 0.32
C LYS A 16 13.69 0.07 0.66
N LEU A 17 12.88 -0.32 1.65
CA LEU A 17 11.77 0.50 2.14
C LEU A 17 12.26 1.88 2.61
N SER A 18 13.52 1.96 3.10
CA SER A 18 14.23 3.20 3.46
C SER A 18 14.23 4.24 2.37
N ASP A 19 14.36 3.79 1.12
CA ASP A 19 14.62 4.65 -0.03
C ASP A 19 13.31 5.15 -0.66
N ILE A 20 12.18 4.57 -0.23
CA ILE A 20 10.83 4.89 -0.70
C ILE A 20 10.08 5.75 0.35
N TYR A 21 10.62 5.90 1.57
CA TYR A 21 10.03 6.79 2.58
C TYR A 21 10.15 8.26 2.14
N THR A 22 9.13 8.75 1.45
CA THR A 22 8.87 10.20 1.37
C THR A 22 8.10 10.61 2.62
N THR A 23 8.56 11.71 3.20
CA THR A 23 8.07 12.35 4.41
C THR A 23 6.55 12.40 4.48
N SER A 24 6.03 11.67 5.48
CA SER A 24 4.80 11.84 6.23
C SER A 24 3.86 13.00 5.85
N GLU A 25 2.98 12.76 4.88
CA GLU A 25 1.70 13.46 4.81
C GLU A 25 0.57 12.49 5.17
N VAL A 26 -0.30 12.89 6.10
CA VAL A 26 -1.50 12.12 6.47
C VAL A 26 -2.48 12.27 5.32
N LYS A 27 -2.71 11.18 4.58
CA LYS A 27 -3.57 11.20 3.39
C LYS A 27 -4.99 10.67 3.65
N PHE A 28 -5.17 9.83 4.67
CA PHE A 28 -6.44 9.16 4.94
C PHE A 28 -7.05 9.66 6.25
N MET A 29 -8.36 9.91 6.24
CA MET A 29 -9.09 10.43 7.40
C MET A 29 -9.12 9.44 8.57
N ASP A 30 -9.09 8.14 8.27
CA ASP A 30 -9.11 7.03 9.20
C ASP A 30 -7.72 6.45 9.50
N GLU A 31 -6.64 7.20 9.20
CA GLU A 31 -5.28 6.75 9.49
C GLU A 31 -5.05 6.48 10.99
N GLY A 32 -5.81 7.15 11.87
CA GLY A 32 -5.83 6.88 13.30
C GLY A 32 -6.21 5.43 13.63
N ALA A 33 -7.12 4.82 12.85
CA ALA A 33 -7.55 3.43 13.00
C ALA A 33 -6.52 2.42 12.48
N VAL A 34 -5.57 2.85 11.64
CA VAL A 34 -4.45 2.03 11.19
C VAL A 34 -3.48 1.86 12.36
N LYS A 35 -3.13 0.60 12.68
CA LYS A 35 -2.11 0.30 13.69
C LYS A 35 -0.79 1.03 13.36
N SER A 36 -0.11 1.56 14.37
CA SER A 36 1.09 2.41 14.19
C SER A 36 2.16 1.80 13.28
N TRP A 37 2.43 0.50 13.42
CA TRP A 37 3.39 -0.24 12.60
C TRP A 37 2.97 -0.38 11.12
N ALA A 38 1.68 -0.28 10.81
CA ALA A 38 1.15 -0.45 9.46
C ALA A 38 0.99 0.88 8.71
N ARG A 39 0.95 2.01 9.41
CA ARG A 39 0.74 3.35 8.82
C ARG A 39 1.74 3.67 7.72
N SER A 40 3.02 3.44 7.99
CA SER A 40 4.07 3.66 6.99
C SER A 40 3.87 2.83 5.73
N TYR A 41 3.46 1.57 5.87
CA TYR A 41 3.18 0.68 4.73
C TYR A 41 1.94 1.11 3.95
N VAL A 42 0.90 1.60 4.63
CA VAL A 42 -0.31 2.12 3.99
C VAL A 42 0.03 3.33 3.13
N ARG A 43 0.76 4.29 3.69
CA ARG A 43 1.26 5.45 2.94
C ARG A 43 2.13 5.04 1.77
N LEU A 44 2.99 4.04 1.94
CA LEU A 44 3.84 3.57 0.86
C LEU A 44 3.06 2.89 -0.26
N ALA A 45 2.07 2.07 0.09
CA ALA A 45 1.20 1.41 -0.88
C ALA A 45 0.45 2.44 -1.74
N ASP A 46 0.03 3.55 -1.14
CA ASP A 46 -0.60 4.67 -1.84
C ASP A 46 0.40 5.48 -2.67
N ALA A 47 1.56 5.83 -2.12
CA ALA A 47 2.61 6.56 -2.85
C ALA A 47 3.10 5.79 -4.10
N LEU A 48 3.15 4.47 -4.02
CA LEU A 48 3.48 3.60 -5.15
C LEU A 48 2.30 3.39 -6.13
N GLY A 49 1.11 3.89 -5.81
CA GLY A 49 -0.12 3.69 -6.58
C GLY A 49 -0.61 2.23 -6.60
N LEU A 50 -0.18 1.43 -5.61
CA LEU A 50 -0.55 0.02 -5.49
C LEU A 50 -1.93 -0.10 -4.85
N MET A 51 -2.17 0.68 -3.79
CA MET A 51 -3.47 0.76 -3.12
C MET A 51 -3.90 2.21 -3.03
N ASN A 52 -5.00 2.53 -3.67
CA ASN A 52 -5.63 3.84 -3.55
C ASN A 52 -6.80 3.63 -2.59
N GLY A 53 -6.91 4.48 -1.57
CA GLY A 53 -8.04 4.42 -0.64
C GLY A 53 -9.39 4.59 -1.35
N ASN A 54 -10.44 4.62 -0.55
CA ASN A 54 -11.79 4.80 -1.03
C ASN A 54 -12.01 6.25 -1.52
N PRO A 55 -13.01 6.47 -2.39
CA PRO A 55 -13.35 7.81 -2.89
C PRO A 55 -13.75 8.80 -1.79
N ASP A 56 -14.16 8.32 -0.62
CA ASP A 56 -14.51 9.11 0.56
C ASP A 56 -13.29 9.59 1.38
N GLY A 57 -12.07 9.25 0.96
CA GLY A 57 -10.83 9.62 1.65
C GLY A 57 -10.43 8.68 2.79
N THR A 58 -11.08 7.52 2.92
CA THR A 58 -10.73 6.49 3.90
C THR A 58 -9.84 5.40 3.30
N PHE A 59 -9.05 4.73 4.14
CA PHE A 59 -8.31 3.53 3.78
C PHE A 59 -9.06 2.24 4.17
N ALA A 60 -9.98 2.31 5.14
CA ALA A 60 -10.74 1.20 5.71
C ALA A 60 -9.86 0.03 6.20
N PRO A 61 -8.94 0.25 7.16
CA PRO A 61 -7.99 -0.78 7.61
C PRO A 61 -8.65 -1.97 8.31
N GLY A 62 -9.88 -1.81 8.81
CA GLY A 62 -10.66 -2.85 9.48
C GLY A 62 -11.46 -3.74 8.53
N ASP A 63 -11.63 -3.34 7.27
CA ASP A 63 -12.41 -4.09 6.31
C ASP A 63 -11.64 -5.29 5.76
N SER A 64 -12.40 -6.35 5.47
CA SER A 64 -11.85 -7.53 4.81
C SER A 64 -11.61 -7.25 3.34
N ALA A 65 -10.37 -7.45 2.90
CA ALA A 65 -10.04 -7.37 1.48
C ALA A 65 -10.68 -8.53 0.70
N THR A 66 -11.34 -8.21 -0.41
CA THR A 66 -11.89 -9.23 -1.33
C THR A 66 -10.79 -9.85 -2.19
N ARG A 67 -11.03 -11.08 -2.67
CA ARG A 67 -10.11 -11.74 -3.63
C ARG A 67 -9.91 -10.92 -4.91
N ALA A 68 -10.96 -10.24 -5.37
CA ALA A 68 -10.89 -9.36 -6.54
C ALA A 68 -9.94 -8.18 -6.30
N GLN A 69 -10.06 -7.50 -5.16
CA GLN A 69 -9.14 -6.41 -4.79
C GLN A 69 -7.69 -6.91 -4.69
N ALA A 70 -7.47 -8.08 -4.07
CA ALA A 70 -6.13 -8.66 -3.99
C ALA A 70 -5.51 -8.90 -5.37
N ALA A 71 -6.26 -9.48 -6.32
CA ALA A 71 -5.77 -9.74 -7.67
C ALA A 71 -5.41 -8.44 -8.42
N VAL A 72 -6.24 -7.40 -8.31
CA VAL A 72 -5.97 -6.09 -8.93
C VAL A 72 -4.68 -5.48 -8.40
N ILE A 73 -4.45 -5.55 -7.09
CA ILE A 73 -3.28 -4.94 -6.46
C ILE A 73 -2.00 -5.72 -6.81
N ILE A 74 -2.08 -7.05 -6.86
CA ILE A 74 -0.96 -7.89 -7.31
C ILE A 74 -0.61 -7.56 -8.76
N LYS A 75 -1.61 -7.43 -9.65
CA LYS A 75 -1.39 -7.04 -11.05
C LYS A 75 -0.65 -5.71 -11.14
N ARG A 76 -1.13 -4.67 -10.45
CA ARG A 76 -0.49 -3.34 -10.42
C ARG A 76 0.94 -3.40 -9.89
N MET A 77 1.19 -4.22 -8.86
CA MET A 77 2.52 -4.41 -8.30
C MET A 77 3.48 -5.01 -9.33
N LEU A 78 3.05 -6.00 -10.08
CA LEU A 78 3.87 -6.63 -11.12
C LEU A 78 4.17 -5.67 -12.28
N GLU A 79 3.16 -4.91 -12.73
CA GLU A 79 3.34 -3.86 -13.75
C GLU A 79 4.34 -2.78 -13.27
N LYS A 80 4.18 -2.27 -12.05
CA LYS A 80 5.08 -1.26 -11.46
C LYS A 80 6.51 -1.76 -11.24
N SER A 81 6.69 -3.06 -11.05
CA SER A 81 8.01 -3.67 -10.86
C SER A 81 8.68 -4.08 -12.18
N GLY A 82 8.03 -3.87 -13.33
CA GLY A 82 8.57 -4.24 -14.64
C GLY A 82 8.66 -5.75 -14.86
N LYS A 83 7.81 -6.53 -14.17
CA LYS A 83 7.73 -8.00 -14.31
C LYS A 83 6.59 -8.46 -15.22
N LEU A 84 5.84 -7.49 -15.77
CA LEU A 84 4.73 -7.59 -16.71
C LEU A 84 4.89 -6.42 -17.68
#